data_AF-A0A817UML9-F1
#
_entry.id   AF-A0A817UML9-F1
#
_cell.length_a   1.000
_cell.length_b   1.000
_cell.length_c   1.000
_cell.angle_alpha   90.00
_cell.angle_beta   90.00
_cell.angle_gamma   90.00
#
_symmetry.space_group_name_H-M   'P 1'
#
loop_
_entity.id
_entity.type
_entity.pdbx_description
1 polymer ?
#
loop_
_entity_poly.entity_id
_entity_poly.type
_entity_poly.pdbx_seq_one_letter_code
_entity_poly.pdbx_strand_id
1 'polypeptide(L)'
;MQSYNFNNIPKTLAQRQQLRQCLLLSKSYFLKEREEVSGAKQTRMYEIDSKVKIFLAQQYGQQLVQSDQSLLRCSQLIYNHIIDKQYAVYVYDLEHVKEIPFFFQILYIFKVKQQWIFIVDFLNTDGFSTKLWSYKVSSHGRLGIVLPNDLKYFHKGLHIYEIDYLRVVNLTSRLTKKD
;
A
#
# COMPACT_ATOMS: atom_id res chain seq x y z
N MET A 1 -32.59 19.89 5.54
CA MET A 1 -31.71 18.71 5.67
C MET A 1 -30.51 18.89 4.75
N GLN A 2 -29.32 19.14 5.29
CA GLN A 2 -28.09 19.09 4.48
C GLN A 2 -27.72 17.61 4.33
N SER A 3 -27.83 17.09 3.12
CA SER A 3 -27.28 15.79 2.74
C SER A 3 -25.76 15.92 2.65
N TYR A 4 -25.10 15.74 3.78
CA TYR A 4 -23.65 15.61 3.77
C TYR A 4 -23.28 14.30 3.06
N ASN A 5 -22.74 14.43 1.85
CA ASN A 5 -22.30 13.32 1.01
C ASN A 5 -20.96 12.74 1.55
N PHE A 6 -21.02 12.10 2.72
CA PHE A 6 -19.88 11.45 3.39
C PHE A 6 -19.33 10.24 2.59
N ASN A 7 -20.11 9.70 1.64
CA ASN A 7 -19.78 8.51 0.84
C ASN A 7 -18.49 8.62 0.01
N ASN A 8 -17.94 9.83 -0.17
CA ASN A 8 -16.75 10.07 -0.97
C ASN A 8 -15.52 10.47 -0.14
N ILE A 9 -15.60 10.57 1.18
CA ILE A 9 -14.48 11.10 1.99
C ILE A 9 -13.16 10.36 1.76
N PRO A 10 -13.14 9.01 1.74
CA PRO A 10 -11.93 8.30 1.38
C PRO A 10 -11.50 8.70 -0.04
N LYS A 11 -12.33 8.52 -1.07
CA LYS A 11 -11.92 8.87 -2.44
C LYS A 11 -11.39 10.30 -2.58
N THR A 12 -12.06 11.28 -1.96
CA THR A 12 -11.66 12.70 -1.94
C THR A 12 -10.35 12.93 -1.22
N LEU A 13 -10.13 12.31 -0.06
CA LEU A 13 -8.87 12.45 0.67
C LEU A 13 -7.69 11.77 -0.07
N ALA A 14 -7.94 10.69 -0.81
CA ALA A 14 -6.91 9.97 -1.57
C ALA A 14 -6.48 10.85 -2.74
N GLN A 15 -7.46 11.41 -3.45
CA GLN A 15 -7.23 12.42 -4.48
C GLN A 15 -6.47 13.63 -3.93
N ARG A 16 -6.83 14.16 -2.74
CA ARG A 16 -6.09 15.27 -2.12
C ARG A 16 -4.64 14.90 -1.79
N GLN A 17 -4.40 13.71 -1.26
CA GLN A 17 -3.05 13.23 -0.96
C GLN A 17 -2.22 13.11 -2.25
N GLN A 18 -2.78 12.47 -3.28
CA GLN A 18 -2.16 12.37 -4.60
C GLN A 18 -1.84 13.76 -5.16
N LEU A 19 -2.82 14.67 -5.20
CA LEU A 19 -2.63 16.04 -5.67
C LEU A 19 -1.56 16.79 -4.88
N ARG A 20 -1.46 16.58 -3.56
CA ARG A 20 -0.41 17.16 -2.73
C ARG A 20 0.97 16.61 -3.10
N GLN A 21 1.09 15.30 -3.36
CA GLN A 21 2.35 14.69 -3.81
C GLN A 21 2.72 15.20 -5.21
N CYS A 22 1.76 15.23 -6.14
CA CYS A 22 1.94 15.83 -7.46
C CYS A 22 2.40 17.29 -7.35
N LEU A 23 1.79 18.10 -6.49
CA LEU A 23 2.17 19.51 -6.27
C LEU A 23 3.59 19.64 -5.70
N LEU A 24 3.95 18.80 -4.73
CA LEU A 24 5.30 18.80 -4.16
C LEU A 24 6.36 18.46 -5.21
N LEU A 25 6.04 17.56 -6.14
CA LEU A 25 6.91 17.18 -7.24
C LEU A 25 6.87 18.18 -8.42
N SER A 26 5.73 18.84 -8.65
CA SER A 26 5.56 19.80 -9.76
C SER A 26 6.22 21.14 -9.50
N LYS A 27 6.40 21.50 -8.22
CA LYS A 27 7.27 22.62 -7.82
C LYS A 27 8.71 22.45 -8.33
N SER A 28 9.09 21.23 -8.73
CA SER A 28 10.40 20.91 -9.27
C SER A 28 10.43 20.85 -10.80
N TYR A 29 9.36 20.41 -11.48
CA TYR A 29 9.27 20.23 -12.96
C TYR A 29 7.81 20.11 -13.45
N PHE A 30 7.55 20.31 -14.75
CA PHE A 30 6.24 19.99 -15.36
C PHE A 30 5.89 18.49 -15.18
N LEU A 31 4.65 18.18 -14.80
CA LEU A 31 4.16 16.81 -14.56
C LEU A 31 4.12 16.01 -15.89
N LYS A 32 5.16 15.20 -16.14
CA LYS A 32 5.20 14.14 -17.16
C LYS A 32 5.16 12.79 -16.47
N GLU A 33 4.68 11.73 -17.15
CA GLU A 33 4.80 10.35 -16.64
C GLU A 33 6.23 10.10 -16.17
N ARG A 34 6.35 9.64 -14.92
CA ARG A 34 7.62 9.59 -14.19
C ARG A 34 7.70 8.28 -13.43
N GLU A 35 8.72 7.49 -13.76
CA GLU A 35 9.16 6.30 -13.02
C GLU A 35 10.52 6.62 -12.41
N GLU A 36 10.61 6.62 -11.08
CA GLU A 36 11.90 6.73 -10.37
C GLU A 36 11.98 5.72 -9.23
N VAL A 37 13.19 5.26 -8.96
CA VAL A 37 13.43 4.23 -7.94
C VAL A 37 14.47 4.70 -6.94
N SER A 38 14.31 4.32 -5.69
CA SER A 38 15.31 4.55 -4.64
C SER A 38 15.63 3.28 -3.88
N GLY A 39 16.91 3.08 -3.57
CA GLY A 39 17.40 1.86 -2.92
C GLY A 39 17.23 0.62 -3.80
N ALA A 40 17.40 0.78 -5.12
CA ALA A 40 17.31 -0.32 -6.06
C ALA A 40 18.50 -1.28 -5.89
N LYS A 41 18.24 -2.58 -5.78
CA LYS A 41 19.26 -3.62 -5.70
C LYS A 41 18.75 -4.91 -6.33
N GLN A 42 19.66 -5.70 -6.88
CA GLN A 42 19.33 -7.08 -7.20
C GLN A 42 19.22 -7.88 -5.89
N THR A 43 18.13 -8.61 -5.75
CA THR A 43 17.88 -9.52 -4.62
C THR A 43 17.80 -10.92 -5.18
N ARG A 44 18.62 -11.83 -4.65
CA ARG A 44 18.61 -13.23 -5.09
C ARG A 44 17.43 -13.97 -4.46
N MET A 45 16.90 -14.99 -5.14
CA MET A 45 15.72 -15.72 -4.64
C MET A 45 15.92 -16.28 -3.23
N TYR A 46 17.12 -16.77 -2.89
CA TYR A 46 17.37 -17.31 -1.55
C TYR A 46 17.22 -16.27 -0.43
N GLU A 47 17.38 -14.98 -0.72
CA GLU A 47 17.25 -13.86 0.24
C GLU A 47 15.79 -13.45 0.48
N ILE A 48 14.87 -13.94 -0.36
CA ILE A 48 13.44 -13.67 -0.25
C ILE A 48 12.82 -14.70 0.69
N ASP A 49 11.91 -14.23 1.53
CA ASP A 49 11.11 -15.05 2.44
C ASP A 49 10.46 -16.24 1.71
N SER A 50 10.45 -17.42 2.33
CA SER A 50 9.95 -18.66 1.73
C SER A 50 8.49 -18.56 1.31
N LYS A 51 7.65 -17.87 2.10
CA LYS A 51 6.23 -17.68 1.79
C LYS A 51 6.05 -16.81 0.55
N VAL A 52 6.85 -15.75 0.43
CA VAL A 52 6.84 -14.86 -0.75
C VAL A 52 7.35 -15.57 -1.98
N LYS A 53 8.40 -16.39 -1.86
CA LYS A 53 8.90 -17.25 -2.95
C LYS A 53 7.81 -18.18 -3.48
N ILE A 54 7.15 -18.92 -2.60
CA ILE A 54 6.06 -19.84 -2.98
C ILE A 54 4.94 -19.07 -3.69
N PHE A 55 4.58 -17.91 -3.15
CA PHE A 55 3.55 -17.05 -3.75
C PHE A 55 3.94 -16.55 -5.15
N LEU A 56 5.18 -16.07 -5.33
CA LEU A 56 5.70 -15.64 -6.64
C LEU A 56 5.71 -16.80 -7.65
N ALA A 57 6.09 -18.00 -7.21
CA ALA A 57 6.09 -19.19 -8.06
C ALA A 57 4.68 -19.59 -8.50
N GLN A 58 3.68 -19.43 -7.64
CA GLN A 58 2.27 -19.68 -7.98
C GLN A 58 1.75 -18.67 -9.02
N GLN A 59 2.14 -17.41 -8.92
CA GLN A 59 1.63 -16.33 -9.79
C GLN A 59 2.36 -16.26 -11.15
N TYR A 60 3.66 -16.53 -11.18
CA TYR A 60 4.49 -16.34 -12.38
C TYR A 60 5.19 -17.61 -12.89
N GLY A 61 5.00 -18.74 -12.20
CA GLY A 61 5.60 -20.03 -12.51
C GLY A 61 6.89 -20.30 -11.75
N GLN A 62 7.20 -21.59 -11.57
CA GLN A 62 8.39 -22.07 -10.85
C GLN A 62 9.72 -21.57 -11.45
N GLN A 63 9.72 -21.29 -12.76
CA GLN A 63 10.89 -20.77 -13.47
C GLN A 63 11.38 -19.45 -12.88
N LEU A 64 10.47 -18.60 -12.37
CA LEU A 64 10.84 -17.31 -11.78
C LEU A 64 11.63 -17.47 -10.49
N VAL A 65 11.43 -18.55 -9.74
CA VAL A 65 11.91 -18.72 -8.36
C VAL A 65 13.07 -19.70 -8.27
N GLN A 66 13.66 -20.07 -9.41
CA GLN A 66 14.89 -20.85 -9.44
C GLN A 66 16.01 -20.10 -8.70
N SER A 67 16.84 -20.85 -7.97
CA SER A 67 17.84 -20.33 -7.03
C SER A 67 18.78 -19.28 -7.61
N ASP A 68 19.05 -19.38 -8.91
CA ASP A 68 20.06 -18.58 -9.61
C ASP A 68 19.47 -17.30 -10.22
N GLN A 69 18.14 -17.13 -10.15
CA GLN A 69 17.49 -15.91 -10.59
C GLN A 69 17.54 -14.82 -9.51
N SER A 70 17.64 -13.58 -9.98
CA SER A 70 17.56 -12.39 -9.14
C SER A 70 16.46 -11.47 -9.63
N LEU A 71 15.76 -10.82 -8.71
CA LEU A 71 14.82 -9.75 -9.01
C LEU A 71 15.41 -8.39 -8.66
N LEU A 72 15.10 -7.39 -9.48
CA LEU A 72 15.31 -6.01 -9.08
C LEU A 72 14.28 -5.66 -8.01
N ARG A 73 14.76 -5.25 -6.84
CA ARG A 73 13.96 -4.81 -5.71
C ARG A 73 14.29 -3.35 -5.41
N CYS A 74 13.31 -2.56 -4.98
CA CYS A 74 13.58 -1.22 -4.45
C CYS A 74 12.89 -1.00 -3.09
N SER A 75 13.37 0.01 -2.36
CA SER A 75 12.78 0.45 -1.10
C SER A 75 11.65 1.47 -1.30
N GLN A 76 11.70 2.18 -2.44
CA GLN A 76 10.74 3.19 -2.83
C GLN A 76 10.62 3.24 -4.35
N LEU A 77 9.39 3.37 -4.82
CA LEU A 77 9.01 3.60 -6.21
C LEU A 77 8.24 4.91 -6.29
N ILE A 78 8.64 5.81 -7.18
CA ILE A 78 7.84 6.95 -7.60
C ILE A 78 7.24 6.59 -8.95
N TYR A 79 5.93 6.45 -9.02
CA TYR A 79 5.23 6.13 -10.26
C TYR A 79 4.08 7.11 -10.45
N ASN A 80 4.04 7.78 -11.61
CA ASN A 80 3.03 8.80 -11.91
C ASN A 80 2.84 9.82 -10.77
N HIS A 81 3.98 10.27 -10.21
CA HIS A 81 4.06 11.25 -9.12
C HIS A 81 3.52 10.79 -7.76
N ILE A 82 3.24 9.48 -7.62
CA ILE A 82 2.87 8.86 -6.36
C ILE A 82 4.09 8.17 -5.79
N ILE A 83 4.37 8.40 -4.51
CA ILE A 83 5.52 7.82 -3.81
C ILE A 83 5.08 6.62 -2.99
N ASP A 84 5.46 5.43 -3.45
CA ASP A 84 5.24 4.17 -2.76
C ASP A 84 6.49 3.66 -2.07
N LYS A 85 6.33 3.23 -0.81
CA LYS A 85 7.45 2.79 0.02
C LYS A 85 7.21 1.39 0.56
N GLN A 86 8.29 0.63 0.63
CA GLN A 86 8.29 -0.63 1.37
C GLN A 86 7.82 -0.38 2.82
N TYR A 87 7.03 -1.30 3.35
CA TYR A 87 6.38 -1.28 4.66
C TYR A 87 5.31 -0.21 4.89
N ALA A 88 5.02 0.64 3.90
CA ALA A 88 3.89 1.55 3.99
C ALA A 88 2.55 0.78 3.92
N VAL A 89 1.56 1.28 4.65
CA VAL A 89 0.21 0.73 4.69
C VAL A 89 -0.72 1.64 3.92
N TYR A 90 -1.61 1.03 3.15
CA TYR A 90 -2.57 1.71 2.31
C TYR A 90 -3.97 1.18 2.53
N VAL A 91 -4.97 2.05 2.38
CA VAL A 91 -6.36 1.63 2.25
C VAL A 91 -6.57 1.19 0.81
N TYR A 92 -7.04 -0.04 0.57
CA TYR A 92 -7.26 -0.54 -0.78
C TYR A 92 -8.72 -0.79 -1.12
N ASP A 93 -9.56 -0.93 -0.10
CA ASP A 93 -11.00 -1.01 -0.26
C ASP A 93 -11.75 -0.56 0.99
N LEU A 94 -13.07 -0.46 0.89
CA LEU A 94 -13.96 -0.10 1.98
C LEU A 94 -15.12 -1.09 2.03
N GLU A 95 -15.47 -1.58 3.22
CA GLU A 95 -16.70 -2.33 3.41
C GLU A 95 -17.91 -1.42 3.16
N HIS A 96 -18.65 -1.67 2.07
CA HIS A 96 -19.67 -0.77 1.52
C HIS A 96 -20.77 -0.32 2.51
N VAL A 97 -21.12 -1.14 3.49
CA VAL A 97 -22.23 -0.84 4.42
C VAL A 97 -21.76 -0.13 5.69
N LYS A 98 -20.58 -0.49 6.21
CA LYS A 98 -20.05 0.00 7.49
C LYS A 98 -18.91 1.00 7.33
N GLU A 99 -18.50 1.26 6.09
CA GLU A 99 -17.37 2.11 5.71
C GLU A 99 -16.04 1.71 6.40
N ILE A 100 -15.90 0.43 6.76
CA ILE A 100 -14.69 -0.08 7.40
C ILE A 100 -13.58 -0.18 6.35
N PRO A 101 -12.44 0.52 6.53
CA PRO A 101 -11.35 0.43 5.58
C PRO A 101 -10.67 -0.92 5.63
N PHE A 102 -10.34 -1.46 4.47
CA PHE A 102 -9.44 -2.58 4.31
C PHE A 102 -8.05 -2.08 3.96
N PHE A 103 -7.04 -2.64 4.63
CA PHE A 103 -5.67 -2.19 4.50
C PHE A 103 -4.79 -3.28 3.87
N PHE A 104 -3.73 -2.86 3.18
CA PHE A 104 -2.60 -3.72 2.91
C PHE A 104 -1.30 -3.04 3.32
N GLN A 105 -0.28 -3.83 3.61
CA GLN A 105 1.10 -3.37 3.80
C GLN A 105 1.96 -3.81 2.62
N ILE A 106 2.74 -2.91 2.04
CA ILE A 106 3.74 -3.28 1.02
C ILE A 106 4.88 -4.03 1.71
N LEU A 107 5.02 -5.32 1.46
CA LEU A 107 6.16 -6.10 1.95
C LEU A 107 7.39 -5.92 1.07
N TYR A 108 7.21 -5.96 -0.25
CA TYR A 108 8.29 -5.82 -1.23
C TYR A 108 7.81 -5.07 -2.47
N ILE A 109 8.74 -4.36 -3.11
CA ILE A 109 8.53 -3.76 -4.44
C ILE A 109 9.53 -4.42 -5.38
N PHE A 110 9.04 -5.19 -6.35
CA PHE A 110 9.86 -5.93 -7.30
C PHE A 110 9.58 -5.49 -8.74
N LYS A 111 10.60 -5.57 -9.61
CA LYS A 111 10.42 -5.52 -11.06
C LYS A 111 10.43 -6.95 -11.60
N VAL A 112 9.28 -7.40 -12.11
CA VAL A 112 9.08 -8.73 -12.69
C VAL A 112 8.60 -8.55 -14.13
N LYS A 113 9.25 -9.20 -15.10
CA LYS A 113 8.91 -9.09 -16.55
C LYS A 113 8.74 -7.63 -17.01
N GLN A 114 9.67 -6.76 -16.59
CA GLN A 114 9.69 -5.30 -16.82
C GLN A 114 8.56 -4.49 -16.15
N GLN A 115 7.68 -5.12 -15.38
CA GLN A 115 6.62 -4.44 -14.65
C GLN A 115 6.93 -4.34 -13.16
N TRP A 116 6.68 -3.17 -12.56
CA TRP A 116 6.73 -3.01 -11.10
C TRP A 116 5.49 -3.62 -10.46
N ILE A 117 5.73 -4.43 -9.42
CA ILE A 117 4.69 -5.06 -8.63
C ILE A 117 4.94 -4.83 -7.14
N PHE A 118 3.85 -4.71 -6.40
CA PHE A 118 3.86 -4.73 -4.94
C PHE A 118 3.48 -6.12 -4.47
N ILE A 119 4.37 -6.73 -3.70
CA ILE A 119 3.98 -7.87 -2.86
C ILE A 119 3.46 -7.29 -1.57
N VAL A 120 2.19 -7.52 -1.31
CA VAL A 120 1.48 -6.94 -0.18
C VAL A 120 1.01 -8.02 0.79
N ASP A 121 0.83 -7.63 2.04
CA ASP A 121 0.08 -8.39 3.02
C ASP A 121 -1.24 -7.68 3.30
N PHE A 122 -2.35 -8.35 3.02
CA PHE A 122 -3.69 -7.83 3.32
C PHE A 122 -3.94 -7.94 4.83
N LEU A 123 -4.24 -6.80 5.43
CA LEU A 123 -4.47 -6.69 6.86
C LEU A 123 -5.98 -6.74 7.15
N ASN A 124 -6.33 -7.45 8.21
CA ASN A 124 -7.67 -7.40 8.76
C ASN A 124 -7.82 -6.16 9.64
N THR A 125 -8.99 -5.52 9.57
CA THR A 125 -9.34 -4.41 10.45
C THR A 125 -10.12 -4.95 11.63
N ASP A 126 -9.48 -5.03 12.78
CA ASP A 126 -10.07 -5.62 14.00
C ASP A 126 -11.07 -4.66 14.67
N GLY A 127 -10.91 -3.35 14.44
CA GLY A 127 -11.83 -2.33 14.94
C GLY A 127 -11.20 -0.93 15.00
N PHE A 128 -11.99 0.05 15.45
CA PHE A 128 -11.53 1.43 15.65
C PHE A 128 -11.34 1.74 17.13
N SER A 129 -10.16 2.20 17.52
CA SER A 129 -9.90 2.70 18.88
C SER A 129 -10.22 4.19 18.93
N THR A 130 -11.29 4.57 19.63
CA THR A 130 -11.65 5.99 19.84
C THR A 130 -10.62 6.72 20.69
N LYS A 131 -9.99 6.03 21.66
CA LYS A 131 -8.92 6.58 22.52
C LYS A 131 -7.68 6.99 21.73
N LEU A 132 -7.28 6.16 20.77
CA LEU A 132 -6.10 6.41 19.92
C LEU A 132 -6.45 7.07 18.58
N TRP A 133 -7.75 7.24 18.32
CA TRP A 133 -8.28 7.70 17.04
C TRP A 133 -7.67 6.96 15.83
N SER A 134 -7.53 5.64 15.94
CA SER A 134 -6.79 4.81 14.98
C SER A 134 -7.47 3.46 14.76
N TYR A 135 -7.27 2.86 13.58
CA TYR A 135 -7.74 1.51 13.28
C TYR A 135 -6.75 0.48 13.80
N LYS A 136 -7.25 -0.52 14.52
CA LYS A 136 -6.48 -1.70 14.92
C LYS A 136 -6.45 -2.66 13.73
N VAL A 137 -5.26 -3.12 13.39
CA VAL A 137 -5.07 -4.02 12.25
C VAL A 137 -4.22 -5.22 12.64
N SER A 138 -4.51 -6.36 12.03
CA SER A 138 -3.78 -7.61 12.23
C SER A 138 -3.37 -8.21 10.90
N SER A 139 -2.17 -8.81 10.87
CA SER A 139 -1.69 -9.59 9.73
C SER A 139 -2.07 -11.06 9.95
N HIS A 140 -2.73 -11.66 8.96
CA HIS A 140 -2.90 -13.11 8.87
C HIS A 140 -2.00 -13.72 7.78
N GLY A 141 -1.08 -12.91 7.25
CA GLY A 141 -0.17 -13.30 6.18
C GLY A 141 -0.89 -13.63 4.87
N ARG A 142 -1.95 -12.89 4.54
CA ARG A 142 -2.68 -13.07 3.28
C ARG A 142 -1.94 -12.25 2.22
N LEU A 143 -1.10 -12.92 1.44
CA LEU A 143 -0.30 -12.26 0.42
C LEU A 143 -1.13 -11.89 -0.82
N GLY A 144 -0.74 -10.80 -1.47
CA GLY A 144 -1.32 -10.31 -2.71
C GLY A 144 -0.27 -9.71 -3.65
N ILE A 145 -0.65 -9.61 -4.93
CA ILE A 145 0.05 -8.76 -5.90
C ILE A 145 -0.84 -7.56 -6.18
N VAL A 146 -0.27 -6.37 -6.06
CA VAL A 146 -0.94 -5.12 -6.43
C VAL A 146 -0.04 -4.37 -7.41
N LEU A 147 -0.63 -3.87 -8.49
CA LEU A 147 0.06 -3.02 -9.43
C LEU A 147 -0.01 -1.56 -8.96
N PRO A 148 1.05 -0.75 -9.17
CA PRO A 148 1.02 0.68 -8.85
C PRO A 148 -0.20 1.41 -9.47
N ASN A 149 -0.67 0.95 -10.63
CA ASN A 149 -1.76 1.57 -11.39
C ASN A 149 -3.15 1.14 -10.96
N ASP A 150 -3.27 0.06 -10.19
CA ASP A 150 -4.57 -0.56 -9.84
C ASP A 150 -5.09 -0.10 -8.47
N LEU A 151 -4.39 0.80 -7.80
CA LEU A 151 -4.79 1.30 -6.49
C LEU A 151 -6.04 2.18 -6.60
N LYS A 152 -7.19 1.62 -6.23
CA LYS A 152 -8.49 2.31 -6.22
C LYS A 152 -8.54 3.45 -5.19
N TYR A 153 -7.86 3.27 -4.07
CA TYR A 153 -7.73 4.26 -3.01
C TYR A 153 -6.24 4.45 -2.69
N PHE A 154 -5.76 5.69 -2.74
CA PHE A 154 -4.34 6.05 -2.54
C PHE A 154 -4.04 6.57 -1.14
N HIS A 155 -4.85 6.20 -0.15
CA HIS A 155 -4.57 6.64 1.22
C HIS A 155 -3.40 5.91 1.75
N LYS A 156 -2.34 6.65 2.02
CA LYS A 156 -1.31 6.14 2.90
C LYS A 156 -1.83 6.31 4.33
N GLY A 157 -1.81 5.24 5.12
CA GLY A 157 -1.89 5.37 6.58
C GLY A 157 -0.89 6.43 7.01
N LEU A 158 -1.34 7.51 7.66
CA LEU A 158 -0.48 8.64 8.03
C LEU A 158 0.73 8.14 8.82
N HIS A 159 0.44 7.26 9.77
CA HIS A 159 1.41 6.60 10.60
C HIS A 159 0.93 5.19 10.95
N ILE A 160 1.87 4.27 11.00
CA ILE A 160 1.69 2.93 11.55
C ILE A 160 2.47 2.92 12.85
N TYR A 161 1.81 2.53 13.94
CA TYR A 161 2.47 2.35 15.22
C TYR A 161 2.23 0.92 15.72
N GLU A 162 3.18 0.40 16.46
CA GLU A 162 3.02 -0.82 17.25
C GLU A 162 3.04 -0.40 18.72
N ILE A 163 1.95 -0.66 19.44
CA ILE A 163 1.78 -0.34 20.85
C ILE A 163 1.38 -1.64 21.53
N ASP A 164 2.22 -2.18 22.43
CA ASP A 164 1.96 -3.41 23.17
C ASP A 164 1.51 -4.57 22.25
N TYR A 165 2.28 -4.85 21.19
CA TYR A 165 2.00 -5.86 20.15
C TYR A 165 0.78 -5.59 19.26
N LEU A 166 0.12 -4.44 19.44
CA LEU A 166 -1.04 -4.05 18.67
C LEU A 166 -0.63 -3.06 17.57
N ARG A 167 -0.84 -3.45 16.32
CA ARG A 167 -0.60 -2.57 15.17
C ARG A 167 -1.80 -1.65 14.97
N VAL A 168 -1.54 -0.36 14.90
CA VAL A 168 -2.55 0.66 14.59
C VAL A 168 -2.19 1.44 13.35
N VAL A 169 -3.21 1.79 12.57
CA VAL A 169 -3.12 2.67 11.41
C VAL A 169 -3.91 3.93 11.72
N ASN A 170 -3.21 5.06 11.74
CA ASN A 170 -3.83 6.36 11.88
C ASN A 170 -4.12 6.96 10.49
N LEU A 171 -5.25 7.64 10.37
CA LEU A 171 -5.69 8.33 9.15
C LEU A 171 -6.03 9.78 9.51
N THR A 172 -5.88 10.71 8.55
CA THR A 172 -6.16 12.16 8.76
C THR A 172 -7.58 12.44 9.25
N SER A 173 -8.49 11.50 9.04
CA SER A 173 -9.88 11.58 9.46
C SER A 173 -10.41 10.17 9.66
N ARG A 174 -11.38 10.03 10.56
CA ARG A 174 -12.20 8.82 10.65
C ARG A 174 -12.96 8.66 9.33
N LEU A 175 -12.84 7.49 8.70
CA LEU A 175 -13.48 7.20 7.41
C LEU A 175 -14.93 6.71 7.56
N THR A 176 -15.38 6.50 8.80
CA THR A 176 -16.74 6.05 9.15
C THR A 176 -17.54 7.15 9.85
N LYS A 177 -18.86 7.16 9.65
CA LYS A 177 -19.78 8.00 10.44
C LYS A 177 -19.70 7.70 11.96
N LYS A 178 -19.98 8.73 12.75
CA LYS A 178 -20.31 8.61 14.17
C LYS A 178 -21.76 8.10 14.23
N ASP A 179 -22.01 7.00 14.93
CA ASP A 179 -23.33 6.74 15.48
C ASP A 179 -23.63 7.75 16.60
#